data_AF-A0A0Q0EB88-F1
#
_entry.id   AF-A0A0Q0EB88-F1
#
_cell.length_a   1.000
_cell.length_b   1.000
_cell.length_c   1.000
_cell.angle_alpha   90.00
_cell.angle_beta   90.00
_cell.angle_gamma   90.00
#
_symmetry.space_group_name_H-M   'P 1'
#
loop_
_entity.id
_entity.type
_entity.pdbx_description
1 polymer ?
#
loop_
_entity_poly.entity_id
_entity_poly.type
_entity_poly.pdbx_seq_one_letter_code
_entity_poly.pdbx_strand_id
1 'polypeptide(L)'
;MSEPIKPGAPLANGEMSPEGSTTPVKLSQPELDFADKKVLCSAICKCKNTPGIGKDGRSLKQSCVSGQLKALDGILQHRSLYKPEVNYDMTRQPPAPIMDRSVETKGHDWLPGWIKKWWDAPDGEGSRRPPFIAGEGMVRRPDVVIVNDPTKPPTQDNIKQVVEIKFPPDKMDIKQERAYIRIAGDQTKLVELGPGDCDCNQSEPHSSKIPVEQLGPAALLTGILYMLLTKRPPPGMVPAL
;
A
#
# COMPACT_ATOMS: atom_id res chain seq x y z
N MET A 1 53.90 72.90 22.95
CA MET A 1 52.79 72.35 23.75
C MET A 1 51.50 72.82 23.08
N SER A 2 50.73 72.03 22.36
CA SER A 2 50.59 70.57 22.31
C SER A 2 50.28 70.16 20.87
N GLU A 3 50.84 69.03 20.44
CA GLU A 3 50.70 68.47 19.09
C GLU A 3 49.24 68.06 18.78
N PRO A 4 48.78 68.18 17.52
CA PRO A 4 47.45 67.73 17.12
C PRO A 4 47.37 66.20 17.04
N ILE A 5 46.42 65.65 17.80
CA ILE A 5 46.03 64.24 17.82
C ILE A 5 45.42 63.85 16.46
N LYS A 6 46.00 62.83 15.81
CA LYS A 6 45.41 62.20 14.62
C LYS A 6 44.20 61.33 15.01
N PRO A 7 43.03 61.51 14.37
CA PRO A 7 41.84 60.72 14.63
C PRO A 7 41.92 59.30 14.03
N GLY A 8 41.28 58.36 14.72
CA GLY A 8 41.27 56.93 14.45
C GLY A 8 40.58 56.54 13.14
N ALA A 9 41.02 55.39 12.61
CA ALA A 9 40.43 54.76 11.44
C ALA A 9 39.02 54.20 11.76
N PRO A 10 38.05 54.33 10.85
CA PRO A 10 36.71 53.78 11.03
C PRO A 10 36.65 52.28 10.73
N LEU A 11 35.74 51.62 11.45
CA LEU A 11 35.23 50.27 11.24
C LEU A 11 34.34 50.20 10.01
N ALA A 12 34.57 49.23 9.12
CA ALA A 12 33.55 48.41 8.44
C ALA A 12 34.20 47.68 7.24
N ASN A 13 34.54 46.40 7.39
CA ASN A 13 34.68 45.49 6.26
C ASN A 13 33.45 44.59 6.27
N GLY A 14 32.58 44.76 5.27
CA GLY A 14 31.51 43.81 4.99
C GLY A 14 32.13 42.49 4.56
N GLU A 15 31.95 41.46 5.37
CA GLU A 15 32.36 40.11 5.05
C GLU A 15 31.16 39.40 4.41
N MET A 16 31.31 39.07 3.14
CA MET A 16 30.35 38.29 2.37
C MET A 16 30.68 36.82 2.61
N SER A 17 29.88 36.11 3.41
CA SER A 17 30.05 34.68 3.64
C SER A 17 29.86 33.90 2.33
N PRO A 18 30.74 32.92 2.01
CA PRO A 18 30.64 32.16 0.78
C PRO A 18 29.60 31.04 0.92
N GLU A 19 28.95 30.78 -0.21
CA GLU A 19 28.39 29.48 -0.62
C GLU A 19 27.34 28.87 0.32
N GLY A 20 26.08 29.14 -0.01
CA GLY A 20 24.94 28.41 0.53
C GLY A 20 25.06 26.92 0.23
N SER A 21 25.46 26.14 1.23
CA SER A 21 25.35 24.69 1.24
C SER A 21 23.87 24.32 1.21
N THR A 22 23.32 24.07 0.02
CA THR A 22 22.01 23.41 -0.10
C THR A 22 22.19 21.95 0.33
N THR A 23 21.81 21.63 1.56
CA THR A 23 21.69 20.23 1.99
C THR A 23 20.66 19.56 1.08
N PRO A 24 21.02 18.54 0.28
CA PRO A 24 20.03 17.82 -0.49
C PRO A 24 19.11 17.10 0.50
N VAL A 25 17.91 17.64 0.69
CA VAL A 25 16.84 16.92 1.39
C VAL A 25 16.47 15.76 0.49
N LYS A 26 17.08 14.60 0.75
CA LYS A 26 16.64 13.34 0.17
C LYS A 26 15.25 13.10 0.76
N LEU A 27 14.20 13.50 0.05
CA LEU A 27 12.84 13.08 0.33
C LEU A 27 12.89 11.56 0.31
N SER A 28 12.95 10.93 1.49
CA SER A 28 12.89 9.48 1.62
C SER A 28 11.59 9.05 0.97
N GLN A 29 11.67 8.34 -0.16
CA GLN A 29 10.49 7.76 -0.74
C GLN A 29 9.84 6.86 0.32
N PRO A 30 8.50 6.85 0.41
CA PRO A 30 7.82 5.95 1.32
C PRO A 30 8.21 4.51 0.99
N GLU A 31 8.68 3.79 2.02
CA GLU A 31 9.12 2.41 1.91
C GLU A 31 8.22 1.51 2.77
N LEU A 32 7.99 0.29 2.28
CA LEU A 32 7.36 -0.77 3.07
C LEU A 32 8.31 -1.23 4.16
N ASP A 33 7.77 -1.61 5.32
CA ASP A 33 8.60 -2.32 6.29
C ASP A 33 9.02 -3.69 5.74
N PHE A 34 10.04 -4.29 6.37
CA PHE A 34 10.62 -5.53 5.92
C PHE A 34 9.60 -6.69 5.84
N ALA A 35 8.66 -6.75 6.78
CA ALA A 35 7.68 -7.82 6.86
C ALA A 35 6.66 -7.71 5.72
N ASP A 36 6.08 -6.53 5.54
CA ASP A 36 5.11 -6.25 4.48
C ASP A 36 5.74 -6.44 3.11
N LYS A 37 6.96 -5.90 2.92
CA LYS A 37 7.72 -6.04 1.68
C LYS A 37 7.94 -7.52 1.37
N LYS A 38 8.34 -8.34 2.34
CA LYS A 38 8.57 -9.77 2.14
C LYS A 38 7.32 -10.53 1.73
N VAL A 39 6.17 -10.22 2.34
CA VAL A 39 4.89 -10.85 2.00
C VAL A 39 4.46 -10.49 0.57
N LEU A 40 4.47 -9.20 0.23
CA LEU A 40 4.08 -8.75 -1.11
C LEU A 40 5.05 -9.25 -2.18
N CYS A 41 6.36 -9.22 -1.91
CA CYS A 41 7.37 -9.73 -2.83
C CYS A 41 7.26 -11.22 -3.09
N SER A 42 6.90 -12.04 -2.08
CA SER A 42 6.64 -13.47 -2.31
C SER A 42 5.53 -13.69 -3.34
N ALA A 43 4.43 -12.93 -3.25
CA ALA A 43 3.35 -12.98 -4.23
C ALA A 43 3.78 -12.45 -5.60
N ILE A 44 4.47 -11.31 -5.65
CA ILE A 44 4.96 -10.69 -6.90
C ILE A 44 5.92 -11.62 -7.63
N CYS A 45 6.91 -12.20 -6.95
CA CYS A 45 7.91 -13.05 -7.55
C CYS A 45 7.32 -14.36 -8.07
N LYS A 46 6.41 -14.99 -7.30
CA LYS A 46 5.65 -16.15 -7.76
C LYS A 46 4.87 -15.83 -9.03
N CYS A 47 4.15 -14.71 -9.06
CA CYS A 47 3.34 -14.32 -10.20
C CYS A 47 4.14 -13.78 -11.39
N LYS A 48 5.35 -13.25 -11.16
CA LYS A 48 6.30 -12.92 -12.23
C LYS A 48 6.74 -14.16 -12.99
N ASN A 49 7.04 -15.24 -12.27
CA ASN A 49 7.63 -16.46 -12.82
C ASN A 49 6.58 -17.45 -13.36
N THR A 50 5.43 -17.57 -12.71
CA THR A 50 4.33 -18.46 -13.13
C THR A 50 2.99 -17.71 -13.19
N PRO A 51 2.84 -16.70 -14.07
CA PRO A 51 1.57 -16.02 -14.27
C PRO A 51 0.55 -16.92 -14.95
N GLY A 52 -0.73 -16.71 -14.64
CA GLY A 52 -1.79 -17.21 -15.50
C GLY A 52 -1.72 -16.56 -16.88
N ILE A 53 -2.25 -17.24 -17.91
CA ILE A 53 -2.29 -16.73 -19.28
C ILE A 53 -3.74 -16.45 -19.66
N GLY A 54 -4.00 -15.24 -20.16
CA GLY A 54 -5.31 -14.82 -20.64
C GLY A 54 -5.70 -15.54 -21.94
N LYS A 55 -7.00 -15.45 -22.31
CA LYS A 55 -7.50 -16.02 -23.57
C LYS A 55 -6.80 -15.45 -24.81
N ASP A 56 -6.29 -14.23 -24.68
CA ASP A 56 -5.53 -13.45 -25.65
C ASP A 56 -4.01 -13.68 -25.57
N GLY A 57 -3.54 -14.62 -24.75
CA GLY A 57 -2.12 -14.93 -24.59
C GLY A 57 -1.35 -13.98 -23.67
N ARG A 58 -2.00 -12.93 -23.15
CA ARG A 58 -1.35 -11.98 -22.24
C ARG A 58 -1.05 -12.59 -20.88
N SER A 59 0.02 -12.12 -20.25
CA SER A 59 0.40 -12.53 -18.91
C SER A 59 -0.46 -11.85 -17.85
N LEU A 60 -1.16 -12.63 -17.02
CA LEU A 60 -2.09 -12.14 -16.00
C LEU A 60 -1.40 -11.95 -14.63
N LYS A 61 -0.25 -11.26 -14.60
CA LYS A 61 0.58 -11.10 -13.40
C LYS A 61 -0.15 -10.40 -12.25
N GLN A 62 -0.78 -9.25 -12.52
CA GLN A 62 -1.57 -8.51 -11.51
C GLN A 62 -2.73 -9.35 -10.96
N SER A 63 -3.49 -10.00 -11.85
CA SER A 63 -4.58 -10.90 -11.46
C SER A 63 -4.08 -12.08 -10.62
N CYS A 64 -2.89 -12.62 -10.93
CA CYS A 64 -2.26 -13.63 -10.11
C CYS A 64 -1.96 -13.12 -8.70
N VAL A 65 -1.35 -11.93 -8.55
CA VAL A 65 -1.01 -11.36 -7.24
C VAL A 65 -2.27 -11.11 -6.41
N SER A 66 -3.25 -10.43 -7.01
CA SER A 66 -4.58 -10.21 -6.41
C SER A 66 -5.23 -11.52 -5.97
N GLY A 67 -5.18 -12.56 -6.80
CA GLY A 67 -5.71 -13.89 -6.48
C GLY A 67 -5.00 -14.58 -5.31
N GLN A 68 -3.67 -14.41 -5.17
CA GLN A 68 -2.93 -14.95 -4.01
C GLN A 68 -3.34 -14.22 -2.72
N LEU A 69 -3.40 -12.88 -2.75
CA LEU A 69 -3.75 -12.08 -1.60
C LEU A 69 -5.21 -12.27 -1.18
N LYS A 70 -6.14 -12.42 -2.13
CA LYS A 70 -7.54 -12.77 -1.85
C LYS A 70 -7.67 -14.15 -1.22
N ALA A 71 -6.87 -15.13 -1.66
CA ALA A 71 -6.85 -16.45 -1.04
C ALA A 71 -6.32 -16.39 0.40
N LEU A 72 -5.24 -15.64 0.64
CA LEU A 72 -4.72 -15.39 1.98
C LEU A 72 -5.78 -14.74 2.88
N ASP A 73 -6.41 -13.66 2.42
CA ASP A 73 -7.45 -12.96 3.17
C ASP A 73 -8.66 -13.86 3.44
N GLY A 74 -9.07 -14.68 2.47
CA GLY A 74 -10.14 -15.66 2.64
C GLY A 74 -9.82 -16.74 3.70
N ILE A 75 -8.59 -17.29 3.70
CA ILE A 75 -8.14 -18.25 4.74
C ILE A 75 -8.17 -17.59 6.12
N LEU A 76 -7.81 -16.31 6.19
CA LEU A 76 -7.83 -15.51 7.42
C LEU A 76 -9.22 -14.91 7.73
N GLN A 77 -10.29 -15.42 7.12
CA GLN A 77 -11.67 -14.97 7.36
C GLN A 77 -11.84 -13.46 7.19
N HIS A 78 -11.20 -12.90 6.17
CA HIS A 78 -11.14 -11.47 5.88
C HIS A 78 -10.44 -10.62 6.93
N ARG A 79 -9.55 -11.20 7.74
CA ARG A 79 -8.73 -10.53 8.75
C ARG A 79 -7.23 -10.54 8.38
N SER A 80 -6.90 -10.56 7.09
CA SER A 80 -5.53 -10.26 6.65
C SER A 80 -5.22 -8.77 6.88
N LEU A 81 -3.97 -8.43 7.22
CA LEU A 81 -3.48 -7.05 7.18
C LEU A 81 -3.46 -6.48 5.75
N TYR A 82 -3.32 -7.36 4.76
CA TYR A 82 -3.24 -7.02 3.34
C TYR A 82 -4.63 -7.17 2.73
N LYS A 83 -5.33 -6.05 2.50
CA LYS A 83 -6.67 -6.01 1.88
C LYS A 83 -6.54 -5.82 0.36
N PRO A 84 -6.74 -6.87 -0.46
CA PRO A 84 -6.61 -6.76 -1.89
C PRO A 84 -7.84 -6.11 -2.53
N GLU A 85 -7.62 -5.23 -3.52
CA GLU A 85 -8.67 -4.73 -4.43
C GLU A 85 -9.92 -4.13 -3.75
N VAL A 86 -9.74 -3.38 -2.65
CA VAL A 86 -10.86 -2.66 -2.01
C VAL A 86 -11.23 -1.42 -2.83
N ASN A 87 -12.51 -1.29 -3.17
CA ASN A 87 -13.03 -0.10 -3.86
C ASN A 87 -13.26 1.04 -2.85
N TYR A 88 -12.96 2.27 -3.25
CA TYR A 88 -13.21 3.49 -2.45
C TYR A 88 -14.13 4.43 -3.20
N ASP A 89 -15.13 4.94 -2.49
CA ASP A 89 -15.94 6.07 -2.90
C ASP A 89 -15.14 7.36 -2.71
N MET A 90 -14.72 7.95 -3.83
CA MET A 90 -13.90 9.16 -3.86
C MET A 90 -14.71 10.45 -3.71
N THR A 91 -16.04 10.36 -3.62
CA THR A 91 -16.91 11.54 -3.45
C THR A 91 -17.02 11.97 -1.98
N ARG A 92 -16.60 11.10 -1.05
CA ARG A 92 -16.58 11.36 0.39
C ARG A 92 -15.25 11.96 0.85
N GLN A 93 -15.29 12.65 1.99
CA GLN A 93 -14.10 13.22 2.64
C GLN A 93 -14.04 12.75 4.10
N PRO A 94 -13.12 11.83 4.46
CA PRO A 94 -12.15 11.15 3.60
C PRO A 94 -12.81 10.15 2.62
N PRO A 95 -12.11 9.70 1.56
CA PRO A 95 -12.60 8.63 0.69
C PRO A 95 -12.96 7.38 1.50
N ALA A 96 -14.14 6.81 1.27
CA ALA A 96 -14.67 5.74 2.10
C ALA A 96 -14.57 4.38 1.40
N PRO A 97 -14.09 3.31 2.07
CA PRO A 97 -14.06 1.99 1.48
C PRO A 97 -15.48 1.42 1.29
N ILE A 98 -15.71 0.76 0.17
CA ILE A 98 -16.95 0.09 -0.19
C ILE A 98 -16.85 -1.37 0.26
N MET A 99 -17.34 -1.61 1.48
CA MET A 99 -17.25 -2.90 2.16
C MET A 99 -18.48 -3.78 1.96
N ASP A 100 -18.31 -5.07 2.23
CA ASP A 100 -19.39 -6.03 2.35
C ASP A 100 -20.29 -5.66 3.55
N ARG A 101 -21.58 -5.98 3.45
CA ARG A 101 -22.56 -5.63 4.47
C ARG A 101 -22.46 -6.52 5.72
N SER A 102 -22.07 -7.77 5.54
CA SER A 102 -22.04 -8.78 6.60
C SER A 102 -20.67 -8.96 7.21
N VAL A 103 -19.61 -8.61 6.47
CA VAL A 103 -18.22 -8.72 6.92
C VAL A 103 -17.51 -7.39 6.69
N GLU A 104 -17.41 -6.58 7.75
CA GLU A 104 -16.91 -5.19 7.66
C GLU A 104 -15.46 -5.07 7.15
N THR A 105 -14.66 -6.12 7.28
CA THR A 105 -13.26 -6.16 6.83
C THR A 105 -13.07 -6.69 5.41
N LYS A 106 -14.16 -7.10 4.75
CA LYS A 106 -14.19 -7.62 3.39
C LYS A 106 -14.66 -6.55 2.41
N GLY A 107 -13.92 -6.31 1.34
CA GLY A 107 -14.39 -5.44 0.24
C GLY A 107 -15.62 -6.02 -0.46
N HIS A 108 -16.50 -5.17 -0.99
CA HIS A 108 -17.69 -5.64 -1.69
C HIS A 108 -17.34 -6.34 -3.02
N ASP A 109 -17.79 -7.59 -3.20
CA ASP A 109 -17.39 -8.45 -4.34
C ASP A 109 -17.87 -7.93 -5.71
N TRP A 110 -19.06 -7.31 -5.76
CA TRP A 110 -19.68 -6.88 -7.02
C TRP A 110 -20.02 -5.39 -7.06
N LEU A 111 -19.04 -4.58 -7.47
CA LEU A 111 -19.17 -3.11 -7.54
C LEU A 111 -20.36 -2.64 -8.42
N PRO A 112 -20.62 -3.18 -9.64
CA PRO A 112 -21.75 -2.72 -10.46
C PRO A 112 -23.10 -2.85 -9.75
N GLY A 113 -23.31 -3.95 -9.01
CA GLY A 113 -24.53 -4.15 -8.22
C GLY A 113 -24.60 -3.19 -7.04
N TRP A 114 -23.46 -2.93 -6.40
CA TRP A 114 -23.39 -1.94 -5.32
C TRP A 114 -23.78 -0.55 -5.81
N ILE A 115 -23.19 -0.08 -6.92
CA ILE A 115 -23.50 1.22 -7.52
C ILE A 115 -24.98 1.32 -7.85
N LYS A 116 -25.53 0.33 -8.57
CA LYS A 116 -26.95 0.32 -8.96
C LYS A 116 -27.91 0.41 -7.77
N LYS A 117 -27.53 -0.19 -6.63
CA LYS A 117 -28.40 -0.28 -5.46
C LYS A 117 -28.22 0.87 -4.47
N TRP A 118 -27.01 1.37 -4.30
CA TRP A 118 -26.63 2.20 -3.17
C TRP A 118 -26.03 3.56 -3.53
N TRP A 119 -25.67 3.81 -4.80
CA TRP A 119 -25.01 5.07 -5.16
C TRP A 119 -25.87 6.31 -4.84
N ASP A 120 -27.14 6.25 -5.23
CA ASP A 120 -28.09 7.36 -5.05
C ASP A 120 -28.72 7.40 -3.64
N ALA A 121 -28.49 6.36 -2.83
CA ALA A 121 -28.89 6.37 -1.43
C ALA A 121 -28.00 7.33 -0.64
N PRO A 122 -28.54 8.09 0.34
CA PRO A 122 -27.72 8.85 1.26
C PRO A 122 -26.64 7.97 1.89
N ASP A 123 -25.44 8.52 2.08
CA ASP A 123 -24.38 7.83 2.83
C ASP A 123 -24.73 7.72 4.33
N GLY A 124 -23.82 7.13 5.11
CA GLY A 124 -24.02 6.95 6.55
C GLY A 124 -24.17 8.26 7.35
N GLU A 125 -23.85 9.40 6.74
CA GLU A 125 -23.97 10.75 7.31
C GLU A 125 -25.18 11.51 6.74
N GLY A 126 -25.97 10.87 5.87
CA GLY A 126 -27.13 11.49 5.21
C GLY A 126 -26.78 12.36 4.00
N SER A 127 -25.51 12.41 3.60
CA SER A 127 -25.06 13.17 2.44
C SER A 127 -25.38 12.44 1.15
N ARG A 128 -25.81 13.17 0.11
CA ARG A 128 -26.04 12.62 -1.22
C ARG A 128 -24.81 12.78 -2.09
N ARG A 129 -24.47 11.71 -2.81
CA ARG A 129 -23.42 11.71 -3.85
C ARG A 129 -23.91 12.43 -5.10
N PRO A 130 -23.01 13.00 -5.93
CA PRO A 130 -23.37 13.35 -7.30
C PRO A 130 -23.79 12.10 -8.10
N PRO A 131 -24.56 12.25 -9.19
CA PRO A 131 -24.88 11.13 -10.07
C PRO A 131 -23.63 10.36 -10.52
N PHE A 132 -23.70 9.04 -10.56
CA PHE A 132 -22.55 8.21 -10.95
C PHE A 132 -22.22 8.42 -12.43
N ILE A 133 -20.96 8.77 -12.71
CA ILE A 133 -20.43 8.84 -14.08
C ILE A 133 -19.25 7.89 -14.19
N ALA A 134 -19.41 6.85 -15.02
CA ALA A 134 -18.37 5.85 -15.25
C ALA A 134 -17.12 6.51 -15.88
N GLY A 135 -15.94 6.15 -15.40
CA GLY A 135 -14.66 6.66 -15.92
C GLY A 135 -14.17 7.97 -15.29
N GLU A 136 -15.02 8.72 -14.58
CA GLU A 136 -14.64 9.98 -13.92
C GLU A 136 -13.78 9.79 -12.66
N GLY A 137 -13.52 8.54 -12.26
CA GLY A 137 -12.72 8.24 -11.08
C GLY A 137 -13.46 8.46 -9.76
N MET A 138 -14.79 8.45 -9.79
CA MET A 138 -15.65 8.49 -8.59
C MET A 138 -15.45 7.25 -7.70
N VAL A 139 -15.02 6.13 -8.28
CA VAL A 139 -14.57 4.95 -7.55
C VAL A 139 -13.13 4.64 -7.95
N ARG A 140 -12.30 4.31 -6.97
CA ARG A 140 -10.89 3.94 -7.16
C ARG A 140 -10.58 2.67 -6.39
N ARG A 141 -9.67 1.85 -6.92
CA ARG A 141 -9.36 0.53 -6.36
C ARG A 141 -7.85 0.27 -6.40
N PRO A 142 -7.13 0.58 -5.33
CA PRO A 142 -5.73 0.19 -5.18
C PRO A 142 -5.57 -1.33 -5.23
N ASP A 143 -4.37 -1.79 -5.62
CA ASP A 143 -4.06 -3.22 -5.62
C ASP A 143 -4.08 -3.81 -4.21
N VAL A 144 -3.45 -3.13 -3.25
CA VAL A 144 -3.41 -3.57 -1.85
C VAL A 144 -3.53 -2.38 -0.90
N VAL A 145 -4.33 -2.53 0.14
CA VAL A 145 -4.31 -1.62 1.29
C VAL A 145 -3.85 -2.39 2.52
N ILE A 146 -2.76 -1.94 3.12
CA ILE A 146 -2.23 -2.48 4.37
C ILE A 146 -2.86 -1.71 5.52
N VAL A 147 -3.49 -2.43 6.45
CA VAL A 147 -4.14 -1.82 7.62
C VAL A 147 -3.30 -1.97 8.89
N ASN A 148 -3.50 -1.07 9.85
CA ASN A 148 -2.91 -1.17 11.18
C ASN A 148 -3.60 -2.25 12.02
N ASP A 149 -4.94 -2.32 11.93
CA ASP A 149 -5.79 -3.27 12.65
C ASP A 149 -6.59 -4.11 11.64
N PRO A 150 -6.34 -5.43 11.53
CA PRO A 150 -6.99 -6.31 10.55
C PRO A 150 -8.45 -6.58 10.86
N THR A 151 -8.92 -6.24 12.06
CA THR A 151 -10.31 -6.42 12.52
C THR A 151 -11.21 -5.24 12.15
N LYS A 152 -10.64 -4.17 11.60
CA LYS A 152 -11.35 -2.95 11.19
C LYS A 152 -11.32 -2.77 9.67
N PRO A 153 -12.32 -2.06 9.10
CA PRO A 153 -12.28 -1.68 7.69
C PRO A 153 -11.04 -0.83 7.37
N PRO A 154 -10.60 -0.76 6.11
CA PRO A 154 -9.48 0.06 5.69
C PRO A 154 -9.93 1.53 5.51
N THR A 155 -10.46 2.13 6.57
CA THR A 155 -10.72 3.58 6.64
C THR A 155 -9.40 4.33 6.81
N GLN A 156 -9.35 5.61 6.42
CA GLN A 156 -8.09 6.38 6.34
C GLN A 156 -7.29 6.39 7.66
N ASP A 157 -7.95 6.38 8.81
CA ASP A 157 -7.35 6.29 10.15
C ASP A 157 -6.73 4.91 10.44
N ASN A 158 -7.24 3.85 9.81
CA ASN A 158 -6.72 2.49 9.92
C ASN A 158 -5.75 2.10 8.79
N ILE A 159 -5.57 2.94 7.77
CA ILE A 159 -4.61 2.68 6.69
C ILE A 159 -3.18 2.90 7.21
N LYS A 160 -2.38 1.82 7.14
CA LYS A 160 -0.93 1.86 7.30
C LYS A 160 -0.29 2.37 6.01
N GLN A 161 -0.55 1.69 4.89
CA GLN A 161 -0.05 2.04 3.56
C GLN A 161 -1.02 1.61 2.45
N VAL A 162 -1.01 2.32 1.34
CA VAL A 162 -1.64 1.93 0.08
C VAL A 162 -0.53 1.52 -0.88
N VAL A 163 -0.63 0.32 -1.45
CA VAL A 163 0.38 -0.22 -2.37
C VAL A 163 -0.24 -0.43 -3.74
N GLU A 164 0.39 0.14 -4.76
CA GLU A 164 0.10 -0.15 -6.17
C GLU A 164 1.20 -1.05 -6.74
N ILE A 165 0.81 -2.13 -7.40
CA ILE A 165 1.73 -3.13 -7.92
C ILE A 165 1.86 -2.97 -9.43
N LYS A 166 3.07 -2.66 -9.90
CA LYS A 166 3.36 -2.47 -11.33
C LYS A 166 4.30 -3.56 -11.86
N PHE A 167 3.94 -4.13 -13.00
CA PHE A 167 4.81 -5.00 -13.77
C PHE A 167 5.25 -4.26 -15.04
N PRO A 168 6.56 -4.14 -15.33
CA PRO A 168 7.01 -3.46 -16.53
C PRO A 168 6.34 -4.02 -17.80
N PRO A 169 5.94 -3.15 -18.75
CA PRO A 169 6.25 -1.72 -18.83
C PRO A 169 5.26 -0.78 -18.11
N ASP A 170 4.26 -1.31 -17.40
CA ASP A 170 3.20 -0.51 -16.78
C ASP A 170 3.76 0.42 -15.70
N LYS A 171 3.19 1.62 -15.59
CA LYS A 171 3.59 2.66 -14.62
C LYS A 171 2.36 3.28 -13.96
N MET A 172 2.51 3.83 -12.77
CA MET A 172 1.44 4.61 -12.14
C MET A 172 1.30 5.96 -12.85
N ASP A 173 0.06 6.32 -13.18
CA ASP A 173 -0.23 7.64 -13.72
C ASP A 173 -0.56 8.65 -12.60
N ILE A 174 -0.44 9.95 -12.91
CA ILE A 174 -0.62 11.03 -11.94
C ILE A 174 -2.05 11.08 -11.36
N LYS A 175 -3.07 10.71 -12.14
CA LYS A 175 -4.47 10.69 -11.65
C LYS A 175 -4.66 9.54 -10.66
N GLN A 176 -4.04 8.39 -10.93
CA GLN A 176 -4.01 7.23 -10.04
C GLN A 176 -3.28 7.57 -8.74
N GLU A 177 -2.07 8.11 -8.84
CA GLU A 177 -1.25 8.54 -7.70
C GLU A 177 -2.02 9.49 -6.77
N ARG A 178 -2.56 10.59 -7.30
CA ARG A 178 -3.33 11.57 -6.51
C ARG A 178 -4.60 10.97 -5.90
N ALA A 179 -5.23 10.01 -6.56
CA ALA A 179 -6.38 9.32 -5.99
C ALA A 179 -5.95 8.47 -4.79
N TYR A 180 -4.84 7.75 -4.89
CA TYR A 180 -4.38 6.85 -3.83
C TYR A 180 -3.75 7.59 -2.66
N ILE A 181 -3.09 8.73 -2.90
CA ILE A 181 -2.68 9.64 -1.83
C ILE A 181 -3.91 10.14 -1.05
N ARG A 182 -5.00 10.51 -1.75
CA ARG A 182 -6.24 10.92 -1.09
C ARG A 182 -6.89 9.79 -0.28
N ILE A 183 -6.83 8.55 -0.76
CA ILE A 183 -7.28 7.38 0.00
C ILE A 183 -6.42 7.21 1.25
N ALA A 184 -5.10 7.20 1.08
CA ALA A 184 -4.14 6.98 2.14
C ALA A 184 -4.14 8.09 3.22
N GLY A 185 -4.54 9.31 2.84
CA GLY A 185 -4.54 10.50 3.69
C GLY A 185 -3.18 11.21 3.75
N ASP A 186 -2.12 10.57 3.27
CA ASP A 186 -0.76 11.10 3.24
C ASP A 186 0.00 10.52 2.04
N GLN A 187 0.83 11.33 1.38
CA GLN A 187 1.72 10.88 0.31
C GLN A 187 2.77 9.89 0.81
N THR A 188 3.18 9.97 2.07
CA THR A 188 4.17 9.05 2.66
C THR A 188 3.59 7.66 2.94
N LYS A 189 2.31 7.44 2.65
CA LYS A 189 1.65 6.14 2.79
C LYS A 189 1.40 5.46 1.44
N LEU A 190 1.72 6.08 0.30
CA LEU A 190 1.59 5.46 -1.02
C LEU A 190 2.92 4.86 -1.46
N VAL A 191 2.95 3.56 -1.76
CA VAL A 191 4.13 2.86 -2.28
C VAL A 191 3.81 2.23 -3.63
N GLU A 192 4.66 2.46 -4.62
CA GLU A 192 4.69 1.64 -5.85
C GLU A 192 5.65 0.48 -5.64
N LEU A 193 5.23 -0.74 -5.96
CA LEU A 193 6.05 -1.94 -5.82
C LEU A 193 6.01 -2.77 -7.11
N GLY A 194 7.17 -3.24 -7.56
CA GLY A 194 7.29 -4.12 -8.71
C GLY A 194 8.34 -5.21 -8.53
N PRO A 195 8.54 -6.07 -9.54
CA PRO A 195 9.54 -7.13 -9.48
C PRO A 195 10.98 -6.66 -9.26
N GLY A 196 11.30 -5.43 -9.67
CA GLY A 196 12.62 -4.81 -9.49
C GLY A 196 12.92 -4.50 -8.02
N ASP A 197 11.89 -4.33 -7.19
CA ASP A 197 12.03 -4.03 -5.77
C ASP A 197 12.13 -5.29 -4.89
N CYS A 198 11.92 -6.47 -5.48
CA CYS A 198 11.68 -7.73 -4.80
C CYS A 198 12.75 -8.81 -5.00
N ASP A 199 13.85 -8.50 -5.70
CA ASP A 199 14.97 -9.42 -5.96
C ASP A 199 14.54 -10.83 -6.43
N CYS A 200 13.48 -10.91 -7.25
CA CYS A 200 12.82 -12.17 -7.64
C CYS A 200 13.67 -13.21 -8.38
N ASN A 201 14.93 -12.89 -8.66
CA ASN A 201 15.88 -13.79 -9.32
C ASN A 201 16.77 -14.55 -8.31
N GLN A 202 16.73 -14.19 -7.02
CA GLN A 202 17.38 -14.97 -5.97
C GLN A 202 16.42 -16.09 -5.53
N SER A 203 16.90 -17.33 -5.55
CA SER A 203 16.22 -18.46 -4.91
C SER A 203 15.96 -18.14 -3.44
N GLU A 204 14.74 -18.35 -2.95
CA GLU A 204 14.45 -18.22 -1.52
C GLU A 204 15.47 -19.05 -0.72
N PRO A 205 16.12 -18.50 0.33
CA PRO A 205 17.07 -19.25 1.12
C PRO A 205 16.38 -20.51 1.64
N HIS A 206 16.99 -21.66 1.40
CA HIS A 206 16.53 -22.95 1.89
C HIS A 206 16.11 -22.82 3.35
N SER A 207 14.89 -23.29 3.66
CA SER A 207 14.35 -23.28 5.02
C SER A 207 15.33 -24.01 5.94
N SER A 208 16.15 -23.25 6.66
CA SER A 208 16.84 -23.78 7.83
C SER A 208 15.73 -24.20 8.78
N LYS A 209 15.76 -25.44 9.26
CA LYS A 209 14.78 -25.95 10.23
C LYS A 209 14.89 -25.11 11.51
N ILE A 210 14.15 -24.00 11.59
CA ILE A 210 14.11 -23.18 12.80
C ILE A 210 13.26 -23.94 13.82
N PRO A 211 13.79 -24.23 15.02
CA PRO A 211 13.03 -24.88 16.08
C PRO A 211 11.76 -24.10 16.40
N VAL A 212 10.66 -24.83 16.54
CA VAL A 212 9.29 -24.37 16.82
C VAL A 212 9.20 -23.59 18.14
N GLU A 213 10.23 -23.60 18.98
CA GLU A 213 10.23 -22.95 20.31
C GLU A 213 10.65 -21.47 20.29
N GLN A 214 11.08 -20.91 19.15
CA GLN A 214 11.40 -19.47 18.99
C GLN A 214 10.27 -18.65 18.32
N LEU A 215 9.04 -19.15 18.31
CA LEU A 215 7.89 -18.59 17.58
C LEU A 215 7.33 -17.29 18.22
N GLY A 216 8.09 -16.20 18.10
CA GLY A 216 7.59 -14.84 18.18
C GLY A 216 6.99 -14.37 16.83
N PRO A 217 6.98 -13.06 16.51
CA PRO A 217 6.43 -12.52 15.24
C PRO A 217 6.97 -13.18 13.94
N ALA A 218 8.11 -13.86 14.00
CA ALA A 218 8.63 -14.69 12.91
C ALA A 218 7.71 -15.87 12.52
N ALA A 219 6.93 -16.40 13.47
CA ALA A 219 5.93 -17.45 13.26
C ALA A 219 4.80 -17.01 12.33
N LEU A 220 4.28 -15.81 12.58
CA LEU A 220 3.19 -15.21 11.81
C LEU A 220 3.62 -15.00 10.35
N LEU A 221 4.80 -14.42 10.14
CA LEU A 221 5.34 -14.21 8.79
C LEU A 221 5.59 -15.52 8.05
N THR A 222 6.13 -16.53 8.74
CA THR A 222 6.34 -17.86 8.15
C THR A 222 5.01 -18.52 7.78
N GLY A 223 3.99 -18.41 8.64
CA GLY A 223 2.64 -18.89 8.35
C GLY A 223 1.99 -18.18 7.17
N ILE A 224 2.11 -16.85 7.07
CA ILE A 224 1.61 -16.05 5.94
C ILE A 224 2.29 -16.46 4.64
N LEU A 225 3.62 -16.59 4.63
CA LEU A 225 4.36 -17.04 3.46
C LEU A 225 3.94 -18.45 3.05
N TYR A 226 3.80 -19.37 4.01
CA TYR A 226 3.28 -20.71 3.75
C TYR A 226 1.89 -20.66 3.08
N MET A 227 0.98 -19.82 3.58
CA MET A 227 -0.35 -19.66 3.02
C MET A 227 -0.33 -19.06 1.61
N LEU A 228 0.56 -18.11 1.31
CA LEU A 228 0.72 -17.58 -0.06
C LEU A 228 1.30 -18.62 -1.03
N LEU A 229 2.23 -19.43 -0.55
CA LEU A 229 2.88 -20.45 -1.37
C LEU A 229 1.94 -21.63 -1.65
N THR A 230 1.24 -22.11 -0.63
CA THR A 230 0.44 -23.35 -0.69
C THR A 230 -1.06 -23.12 -0.86
N LYS A 231 -1.57 -21.91 -0.58
CA LYS A 231 -3.00 -21.58 -0.46
C LYS A 231 -3.73 -22.44 0.58
N ARG A 232 -3.02 -22.90 1.61
CA ARG A 232 -3.57 -23.72 2.70
C ARG A 232 -3.06 -23.21 4.06
N PRO A 233 -3.82 -23.38 5.14
CA PRO A 233 -3.33 -23.07 6.47
C PRO A 233 -2.10 -23.94 6.83
N PRO A 234 -1.15 -23.43 7.63
CA PRO A 234 0.00 -24.20 8.09
C PRO A 234 -0.43 -25.44 8.90
N PRO A 235 0.27 -26.58 8.77
CA PRO A 235 -0.01 -27.77 9.58
C PRO A 235 0.10 -27.42 11.07
N GLY A 236 -0.95 -27.74 11.86
CA GLY A 236 -0.98 -27.52 13.30
C GLY A 236 -1.46 -26.13 13.76
N MET A 237 -1.75 -25.21 12.85
CA MET A 237 -2.34 -23.90 13.19
C MET A 237 -3.87 -24.01 13.18
N VAL A 238 -4.49 -24.19 14.35
CA VAL A 238 -5.94 -24.02 14.50
C VAL A 238 -6.24 -22.51 14.44
N PRO A 239 -7.19 -22.03 13.63
CA PRO A 239 -7.54 -20.62 13.63
C PRO A 239 -7.99 -20.23 15.03
N ALA A 240 -7.34 -19.23 15.63
CA ALA A 240 -7.90 -18.55 16.80
C ALA A 240 -9.19 -17.85 16.34
N LEU A 241 -10.31 -18.19 16.99
CA LEU A 241 -11.64 -17.61 16.80
C LEU A 241 -11.66 -16.14 17.24
#